data_AF-A0A1G2BJV2-F1
#
_entry.id   AF-A0A1G2BJV2-F1
#
_cell.length_a   1.000
_cell.length_b   1.000
_cell.length_c   1.000
_cell.angle_alpha   90.00
_cell.angle_beta   90.00
_cell.angle_gamma   90.00
#
_symmetry.space_group_name_H-M   'P 1'
#
loop_
_entity.id
_entity.type
_entity.pdbx_description
1 polymer ?
#
loop_
_entity_poly.entity_id
_entity_poly.type
_entity_poly.pdbx_seq_one_letter_code
_entity_poly.pdbx_strand_id
1 'polypeptide(L)'
;MFLRKTKTKKSTVQRFLTSSTAILALFFIVAPVTAQIEFRADATYNQEIWDMNQKINEKQKQADSLKRQIEFYQKSIASKRHEISTLSYQLSTIDQTMTEISLEKEALELNIDQINLQIRNSQLKIQATEENIAEQKERLGELIRELYRSDQQNNLLTILATNNSISEYLYKLQGLQSLQGSIVSGVDDLTNLKTALVSEQDELGNNKHEIEQLEIELEAKQGSLDEQRIAKYALISDTQGQESKYQELLQGLRDQQNQINSDIVALEQTAREQLNRQLKPGEHDLGSGVMIWPIPARTITAYFHDPNYPYRNIFEHPAIDIATPQGTPVRAADSGYVATAKNGGYGYSYIVLVHDNGISTVYGHISSISALEGTFVTQ
;
A
#
# COMPACT_ATOMS: atom_id res chain seq x y z
N MET A 1 49.18 42.61 -11.69
CA MET A 1 49.86 43.78 -11.10
C MET A 1 49.81 43.64 -9.58
N PHE A 2 50.99 43.54 -8.95
CA PHE A 2 51.34 43.72 -7.54
C PHE A 2 50.61 42.87 -6.46
N LEU A 3 51.24 41.84 -5.87
CA LEU A 3 52.28 41.83 -4.79
C LEU A 3 51.62 42.08 -3.40
N ARG A 4 51.93 41.42 -2.28
CA ARG A 4 53.10 40.67 -1.74
C ARG A 4 52.59 39.96 -0.45
N LYS A 5 52.93 38.69 -0.12
CA LYS A 5 54.10 38.24 0.69
C LYS A 5 54.28 39.08 1.98
N THR A 6 54.44 38.55 3.20
CA THR A 6 55.41 37.56 3.72
C THR A 6 55.21 37.40 5.25
N LYS A 7 55.33 36.20 5.85
CA LYS A 7 56.44 35.66 6.70
C LYS A 7 56.84 36.54 7.92
N THR A 8 57.33 36.10 9.09
CA THR A 8 57.61 34.83 9.79
C THR A 8 58.19 35.22 11.17
N LYS A 9 57.81 34.50 12.24
CA LYS A 9 58.62 33.82 13.29
C LYS A 9 59.84 34.49 13.99
N LYS A 10 59.87 34.23 15.32
CA LYS A 10 61.01 34.15 16.31
C LYS A 10 61.58 35.54 16.75
N SER A 11 62.13 35.79 17.95
CA SER A 11 62.84 34.96 18.92
C SER A 11 63.21 35.77 20.21
N THR A 12 63.23 35.12 21.40
CA THR A 12 64.39 35.08 22.35
C THR A 12 64.55 36.13 23.47
N VAL A 13 64.44 35.63 24.72
CA VAL A 13 65.29 35.77 25.95
C VAL A 13 65.80 37.15 26.39
N GLN A 14 65.54 37.51 27.66
CA GLN A 14 66.58 38.06 28.57
C GLN A 14 66.23 37.92 30.07
N ARG A 15 67.29 37.68 30.86
CA ARG A 15 67.40 37.36 32.30
C ARG A 15 67.59 38.62 33.15
N PHE A 16 67.19 38.58 34.43
CA PHE A 16 67.83 39.21 35.62
C PHE A 16 67.28 38.47 36.87
N LEU A 17 67.97 37.64 37.68
CA LEU A 17 69.14 37.79 38.57
C LEU A 17 68.95 38.82 39.70
N THR A 18 68.72 38.37 40.94
CA THR A 18 69.66 38.46 42.09
C THR A 18 69.07 37.94 43.41
N SER A 19 69.96 37.44 44.26
CA SER A 19 69.78 36.58 45.43
C SER A 19 69.83 37.32 46.78
N SER A 20 69.45 36.63 47.87
CA SER A 20 69.88 36.75 49.30
C SER A 20 68.65 36.76 50.23
N THR A 21 68.54 36.09 51.38
CA THR A 21 69.44 35.30 52.24
C THR A 21 68.56 34.54 53.26
N ALA A 22 69.03 33.38 53.71
CA ALA A 22 68.41 32.50 54.71
C ALA A 22 68.35 33.09 56.14
N ILE A 23 67.45 32.57 56.99
CA ILE A 23 67.73 32.25 58.42
C ILE A 23 66.66 31.25 58.93
N LEU A 24 67.16 30.20 59.57
CA LEU A 24 66.46 29.12 60.28
C LEU A 24 65.76 29.59 61.56
N ALA A 25 64.61 28.98 61.87
CA ALA A 25 64.16 28.82 63.26
C ALA A 25 63.44 27.47 63.42
N LEU A 26 64.04 26.61 64.25
CA LEU A 26 63.49 25.38 64.82
C LEU A 26 62.12 25.63 65.47
N PHE A 27 61.14 24.75 65.22
CA PHE A 27 60.06 24.51 66.16
C PHE A 27 59.73 23.02 66.26
N PHE A 28 59.48 22.62 67.51
CA PHE A 28 59.28 21.27 68.03
C PHE A 28 58.33 20.38 67.21
N ILE A 29 58.78 19.13 66.98
CA ILE A 29 57.94 18.01 66.56
C ILE A 29 57.19 17.50 67.79
N VAL A 30 55.89 17.77 67.86
CA VAL A 30 54.93 16.99 68.66
C VAL A 30 53.95 16.40 67.66
N ALA A 31 54.05 15.09 67.43
CA ALA A 31 53.17 14.37 66.53
C ALA A 31 51.76 14.27 67.16
N PRO A 32 50.69 14.73 66.48
CA PRO A 32 49.39 14.15 66.70
C PRO A 32 49.33 12.85 65.89
N VAL A 33 49.13 11.74 66.59
CA VAL A 33 48.69 10.49 65.98
C VAL A 33 47.32 10.75 65.38
N THR A 34 47.26 11.01 64.07
CA THR A 34 46.04 10.85 63.29
C THR A 34 46.17 9.54 62.55
N ALA A 35 45.40 8.55 63.01
CA ALA A 35 45.22 7.30 62.29
C ALA A 35 44.79 7.62 60.85
N GLN A 36 45.62 7.29 59.87
CA GLN A 36 45.19 7.20 58.49
C GLN A 36 44.21 6.03 58.41
N ILE A 37 42.91 6.33 58.47
CA ILE A 37 41.90 5.40 57.97
C ILE A 37 42.04 5.46 56.44
N GLU A 38 42.81 4.55 55.87
CA GLU A 38 42.73 4.25 54.44
C GLU A 38 41.29 3.76 54.16
N PHE A 39 40.42 4.67 53.70
CA PHE A 39 39.18 4.28 53.07
C PHE A 39 39.52 3.63 51.72
N ARG A 40 39.79 2.33 51.74
CA ARG A 40 39.75 1.50 50.53
C ARG A 40 38.28 1.25 50.20
N ALA A 41 37.67 2.18 49.46
CA ALA A 41 36.53 1.84 48.63
C ALA A 41 37.00 0.76 47.64
N ASP A 42 36.36 -0.40 47.67
CA ASP A 42 36.68 -1.54 46.82
C ASP A 42 36.49 -1.15 45.33
N ALA A 43 37.59 -0.89 44.61
CA ALA A 43 37.59 -0.39 43.24
C ALA A 43 36.92 -1.35 42.23
N THR A 44 36.80 -2.62 42.61
CA THR A 44 36.23 -3.72 41.80
C THR A 44 34.71 -3.61 41.65
N TYR A 45 34.00 -3.10 42.66
CA TYR A 45 32.53 -3.04 42.69
C TYR A 45 31.94 -1.86 41.91
N ASN A 46 32.66 -0.74 41.83
CA ASN A 46 32.30 0.40 40.98
C ASN A 46 32.42 0.07 39.48
N GLN A 47 33.27 -0.91 39.14
CA GLN A 47 33.48 -1.32 37.76
C GLN A 47 32.31 -2.15 37.21
N GLU A 48 31.69 -3.02 38.01
CA GLU A 48 30.52 -3.81 37.59
C GLU A 48 29.28 -2.93 37.33
N ILE A 49 29.00 -1.97 38.22
CA ILE A 49 27.91 -0.99 38.03
C ILE A 49 28.18 -0.10 36.81
N TRP A 50 29.43 0.30 36.60
CA TRP A 50 29.83 1.07 35.43
C TRP A 50 29.63 0.26 34.13
N ASP A 51 30.01 -1.02 34.10
CA ASP A 51 29.81 -1.92 32.96
C ASP A 51 28.32 -2.17 32.68
N MET A 52 27.49 -2.31 33.71
CA MET A 52 26.03 -2.43 33.55
C MET A 52 25.42 -1.16 32.97
N ASN A 53 25.83 0.02 33.45
CA ASN A 53 25.38 1.30 32.91
C ASN A 53 25.80 1.51 31.46
N GLN A 54 26.98 1.04 31.05
CA GLN A 54 27.36 1.03 29.63
C GLN A 54 26.44 0.11 28.81
N LYS A 55 26.15 -1.10 29.29
CA LYS A 55 25.22 -2.04 28.62
C LYS A 55 23.79 -1.49 28.52
N ILE A 56 23.29 -0.83 29.56
CA ILE A 56 21.99 -0.15 29.55
C ILE A 56 21.99 0.96 28.49
N ASN A 57 23.01 1.81 28.46
CA ASN A 57 23.12 2.89 27.47
C ASN A 57 23.21 2.35 26.03
N GLU A 58 23.93 1.25 25.80
CA GLU A 58 23.98 0.58 24.50
C GLU A 58 22.62 0.01 24.09
N LYS A 59 21.91 -0.68 25.00
CA LYS A 59 20.55 -1.17 24.76
C LYS A 59 19.56 -0.04 24.53
N GLN A 60 19.69 1.09 25.23
CA GLN A 60 18.88 2.29 25.01
C GLN A 60 19.07 2.85 23.59
N LYS A 61 20.33 2.94 23.12
CA LYS A 61 20.64 3.35 21.74
C LYS A 61 20.07 2.39 20.69
N GLN A 62 20.08 1.09 20.98
CA GLN A 62 19.44 0.08 20.12
C GLN A 62 17.91 0.23 20.11
N ALA A 63 17.28 0.46 21.25
CA ALA A 63 15.85 0.73 21.37
C ALA A 63 15.44 2.01 20.60
N ASP A 64 16.25 3.07 20.66
CA ASP A 64 16.04 4.31 19.89
C ASP A 64 16.20 4.10 18.38
N SER A 65 17.10 3.20 17.96
CA SER A 65 17.25 2.79 16.56
C SER A 65 16.02 2.01 16.07
N LEU A 66 15.55 1.03 16.86
CA LEU A 66 14.35 0.26 16.55
C LEU A 66 13.11 1.16 16.49
N LYS A 67 12.98 2.13 17.41
CA LYS A 67 11.88 3.10 17.39
C LYS A 67 11.82 3.87 16.07
N ARG A 68 12.96 4.36 15.59
CA ARG A 68 13.04 5.06 14.29
C ARG A 68 12.69 4.15 13.11
N GLN A 69 13.08 2.88 13.14
CA GLN A 69 12.70 1.91 12.12
C GLN A 69 11.20 1.60 12.14
N ILE A 70 10.62 1.43 13.33
CA ILE A 70 9.17 1.25 13.53
C ILE A 70 8.40 2.44 12.94
N GLU A 71 8.79 3.68 13.28
CA GLU A 71 8.17 4.89 12.74
C GLU A 71 8.28 4.97 11.20
N PHE A 72 9.43 4.57 10.64
CA PHE A 72 9.62 4.49 9.20
C PHE A 72 8.66 3.48 8.55
N TYR A 73 8.60 2.24 9.05
CA TYR A 73 7.70 1.22 8.49
C TYR A 73 6.22 1.57 8.69
N GLN A 74 5.85 2.22 9.80
CA GLN A 74 4.49 2.74 9.99
C GLN A 74 4.11 3.78 8.93
N LYS A 75 5.01 4.72 8.61
CA LYS A 75 4.80 5.69 7.52
C LYS A 75 4.71 5.00 6.17
N SER A 76 5.55 4.01 5.90
CA SER A 76 5.52 3.23 4.66
C SER A 76 4.21 2.45 4.50
N ILE A 77 3.71 1.82 5.57
CA ILE A 77 2.40 1.14 5.58
C ILE A 77 1.27 2.14 5.36
N ALA A 78 1.28 3.30 6.03
CA ALA A 78 0.26 4.33 5.83
C ALA A 78 0.25 4.84 4.38
N SER A 79 1.42 5.06 3.78
CA SER A 79 1.56 5.43 2.37
C SER A 79 1.02 4.33 1.45
N LYS A 80 1.36 3.06 1.72
CA LYS A 80 0.87 1.92 0.93
C LYS A 80 -0.64 1.72 1.04
N ARG A 81 -1.23 1.94 2.22
CA ARG A 81 -2.69 1.95 2.40
C ARG A 81 -3.37 3.08 1.65
N HIS A 82 -2.75 4.26 1.61
CA HIS A 82 -3.25 5.36 0.80
C HIS A 82 -3.20 5.01 -0.70
N GLU A 83 -2.09 4.42 -1.15
CA GLU A 83 -1.92 3.90 -2.51
C GLU A 83 -3.01 2.86 -2.85
N ILE A 84 -3.24 1.86 -1.97
CA ILE A 84 -4.32 0.88 -2.10
C ILE A 84 -5.70 1.55 -2.20
N SER A 85 -5.95 2.59 -1.41
CA SER A 85 -7.21 3.34 -1.48
C SER A 85 -7.39 4.06 -2.82
N THR A 86 -6.31 4.62 -3.39
CA THR A 86 -6.37 5.23 -4.73
C THR A 86 -6.47 4.19 -5.84
N LEU A 87 -5.84 3.04 -5.65
CA LEU A 87 -5.98 1.86 -6.51
C LEU A 87 -7.41 1.31 -6.47
N SER A 88 -8.12 1.42 -5.36
CA SER A 88 -9.53 0.99 -5.28
C SER A 88 -10.40 1.69 -6.32
N TYR A 89 -10.11 2.96 -6.63
CA TYR A 89 -10.79 3.66 -7.70
C TYR A 89 -10.41 3.08 -9.07
N GLN A 90 -9.11 2.85 -9.32
CA GLN A 90 -8.63 2.23 -10.56
C GLN A 90 -9.21 0.82 -10.77
N LEU A 91 -9.28 0.01 -9.72
CA LEU A 91 -9.90 -1.32 -9.72
C LEU A 91 -11.39 -1.23 -10.04
N SER A 92 -12.10 -0.26 -9.46
CA SER A 92 -13.51 -0.01 -9.78
C SER A 92 -13.70 0.40 -11.24
N THR A 93 -12.80 1.21 -11.80
CA THR A 93 -12.83 1.58 -13.22
C THR A 93 -12.56 0.37 -14.10
N ILE A 94 -11.54 -0.44 -13.80
CA ILE A 94 -11.25 -1.68 -14.52
C ILE A 94 -12.45 -2.63 -14.46
N ASP A 95 -13.11 -2.77 -13.30
CA ASP A 95 -14.29 -3.62 -13.16
C ASP A 95 -15.48 -3.13 -14.00
N GLN A 96 -15.68 -1.81 -14.07
CA GLN A 96 -16.69 -1.22 -14.95
C GLN A 96 -16.37 -1.50 -16.42
N THR A 97 -15.12 -1.26 -16.85
CA THR A 97 -14.68 -1.53 -18.23
C THR A 97 -14.78 -3.01 -18.59
N MET A 98 -14.40 -3.92 -17.67
CA MET A 98 -14.57 -5.36 -17.88
C MET A 98 -16.05 -5.75 -18.03
N THR A 99 -16.94 -5.12 -17.26
CA THR A 99 -18.39 -5.35 -17.37
C THR A 99 -18.92 -4.85 -18.72
N GLU A 100 -18.51 -3.65 -19.14
CA GLU A 100 -18.85 -3.07 -20.44
C GLU A 100 -18.41 -3.96 -21.59
N ILE A 101 -17.13 -4.36 -21.62
CA ILE A 101 -16.60 -5.27 -22.66
C ILE A 101 -17.36 -6.60 -22.63
N SER A 102 -17.70 -7.14 -21.46
CA SER A 102 -18.46 -8.39 -21.37
C SER A 102 -19.86 -8.28 -21.96
N LEU A 103 -20.55 -7.15 -21.75
CA LEU A 103 -21.87 -6.89 -22.33
C LEU A 103 -21.79 -6.67 -23.84
N GLU A 104 -20.76 -5.98 -24.33
CA GLU A 104 -20.51 -5.82 -25.76
C GLU A 104 -20.25 -7.16 -26.45
N LYS A 105 -19.48 -8.06 -25.82
CA LYS A 105 -19.27 -9.43 -26.31
C LYS A 105 -20.58 -10.21 -26.41
N GLU A 106 -21.40 -10.17 -25.37
CA GLU A 106 -22.72 -10.82 -25.36
C GLU A 106 -23.60 -10.29 -26.49
N ALA A 107 -23.59 -8.97 -26.73
CA ALA A 107 -24.32 -8.37 -27.84
C ALA A 107 -23.79 -8.83 -29.22
N LEU A 108 -22.48 -8.94 -29.40
CA LEU A 108 -21.87 -9.46 -30.63
C LEU A 108 -22.22 -10.94 -30.86
N GLU A 109 -22.16 -11.77 -29.82
CA GLU A 109 -22.56 -13.18 -29.87
C GLU A 109 -24.03 -13.33 -30.30
N LEU A 110 -24.94 -12.52 -29.73
CA LEU A 110 -26.35 -12.51 -30.12
C LEU A 110 -26.56 -12.05 -31.58
N ASN A 111 -25.80 -11.07 -32.06
CA ASN A 111 -25.86 -10.64 -33.46
C ASN A 111 -25.38 -11.74 -34.42
N ILE A 112 -24.29 -12.43 -34.08
CA ILE A 112 -23.78 -13.58 -34.85
C ILE A 112 -24.84 -14.68 -34.91
N ASP A 113 -25.48 -15.00 -33.78
CA ASP A 113 -26.57 -15.99 -33.73
C ASP A 113 -27.75 -15.59 -34.62
N GLN A 114 -28.16 -14.32 -34.57
CA GLN A 114 -29.23 -13.80 -35.42
C GLN A 114 -28.89 -13.96 -36.91
N ILE A 115 -27.67 -13.57 -37.33
CA ILE A 115 -27.25 -13.66 -38.74
C ILE A 115 -27.10 -15.13 -39.15
N ASN A 116 -26.64 -16.02 -38.27
CA ASN A 116 -26.61 -17.47 -38.53
C ASN A 116 -28.01 -18.04 -38.82
N LEU A 117 -29.04 -17.58 -38.08
CA LEU A 117 -30.43 -17.95 -38.36
C LEU A 117 -30.90 -17.41 -39.72
N GLN A 118 -30.52 -16.19 -40.08
CA GLN A 118 -30.82 -15.61 -41.41
C GLN A 118 -30.13 -16.41 -42.53
N ILE A 119 -28.85 -16.74 -42.39
CA ILE A 119 -28.09 -17.60 -43.30
C ILE A 119 -28.80 -18.94 -43.49
N ARG A 120 -29.26 -19.56 -42.39
CA ARG A 120 -29.98 -20.84 -42.46
C ARG A 120 -31.29 -20.71 -43.23
N ASN A 121 -32.05 -19.63 -42.99
CA ASN A 121 -33.28 -19.34 -43.71
C ASN A 121 -33.03 -19.11 -45.21
N SER A 122 -32.01 -18.33 -45.57
CA SER A 122 -31.61 -18.07 -46.95
C SER A 122 -31.20 -19.35 -47.67
N GLN A 123 -30.43 -20.23 -47.02
CA GLN A 123 -30.08 -21.55 -47.57
C GLN A 123 -31.32 -22.40 -47.89
N LEU A 124 -32.32 -22.42 -47.01
CA LEU A 124 -33.57 -23.15 -47.23
C LEU A 124 -34.38 -22.56 -48.39
N LYS A 125 -34.45 -21.23 -48.50
CA LYS A 125 -35.12 -20.56 -49.63
C LYS A 125 -34.41 -20.81 -50.95
N ILE A 126 -33.08 -20.76 -50.96
CA ILE A 126 -32.24 -21.09 -52.13
C ILE A 126 -32.57 -22.50 -52.60
N GLN A 127 -32.54 -23.48 -51.68
CA GLN A 127 -32.86 -24.87 -52.00
C GLN A 127 -34.27 -25.00 -52.59
N ALA A 128 -35.29 -24.43 -51.95
CA ALA A 128 -36.66 -24.48 -52.44
C ALA A 128 -36.82 -23.81 -53.82
N THR A 129 -36.11 -22.72 -54.06
CA THR A 129 -36.13 -22.00 -55.35
C THR A 129 -35.43 -22.80 -56.44
N GLU A 130 -34.32 -23.48 -56.13
CA GLU A 130 -33.62 -24.38 -57.05
C GLU A 130 -34.48 -25.58 -57.44
N GLU A 131 -35.20 -26.17 -56.47
CA GLU A 131 -36.17 -27.25 -56.71
C GLU A 131 -37.31 -26.77 -57.63
N ASN A 132 -37.89 -25.59 -57.36
CA ASN A 132 -38.92 -24.99 -58.22
C ASN A 132 -38.41 -24.72 -59.65
N ILE A 133 -37.19 -24.20 -59.79
CA ILE A 133 -36.56 -23.97 -61.10
C ILE A 133 -36.40 -25.30 -61.86
N ALA A 134 -35.99 -26.36 -61.18
CA ALA A 134 -35.86 -27.68 -61.80
C ALA A 134 -37.21 -28.22 -62.29
N GLU A 135 -38.26 -28.10 -61.47
CA GLU A 135 -39.62 -28.53 -61.84
C GLU A 135 -40.16 -27.73 -63.04
N GLN A 136 -40.02 -26.40 -63.01
CA GLN A 136 -40.49 -25.54 -64.11
C GLN A 136 -39.73 -25.81 -65.41
N LYS A 137 -38.43 -26.07 -65.34
CA LYS A 137 -37.63 -26.47 -66.50
C LYS A 137 -38.14 -27.77 -67.13
N GLU A 138 -38.46 -28.77 -66.31
CA GLU A 138 -38.97 -30.05 -66.84
C GLU A 138 -40.34 -29.86 -67.51
N ARG A 139 -41.27 -29.16 -66.85
CA ARG A 139 -42.59 -28.84 -67.41
C ARG A 139 -42.48 -28.07 -68.73
N LEU A 140 -41.64 -27.03 -68.76
CA LEU A 140 -41.40 -26.25 -69.98
C LEU A 140 -40.80 -27.13 -71.09
N GLY A 141 -39.88 -28.03 -70.72
CA GLY A 141 -39.30 -29.01 -71.63
C GLY A 141 -40.34 -29.97 -72.22
N GLU A 142 -41.31 -30.44 -71.42
CA GLU A 142 -42.45 -31.21 -71.91
C GLU A 142 -43.30 -30.43 -72.90
N LEU A 143 -43.69 -29.19 -72.58
CA LEU A 143 -44.47 -28.33 -73.47
C LEU A 143 -43.75 -28.04 -74.80
N ILE A 144 -42.44 -27.79 -74.77
CA ILE A 144 -41.62 -27.60 -75.97
C ILE A 144 -41.56 -28.88 -76.80
N ARG A 145 -41.41 -30.05 -76.16
CA ARG A 145 -41.42 -31.36 -76.85
C ARG A 145 -42.78 -31.64 -77.50
N GLU A 146 -43.88 -31.29 -76.85
CA GLU A 146 -45.23 -31.39 -77.40
C GLU A 146 -45.42 -30.47 -78.61
N LEU A 147 -45.00 -29.20 -78.50
CA LEU A 147 -45.04 -28.25 -79.60
C LEU A 147 -44.26 -28.77 -80.81
N TYR A 148 -43.04 -29.28 -80.59
CA TYR A 148 -42.20 -29.84 -81.65
C TYR A 148 -42.85 -31.04 -82.36
N ARG A 149 -43.42 -31.98 -81.59
CA ARG A 149 -44.13 -33.14 -82.16
C ARG A 149 -45.36 -32.71 -82.95
N SER A 150 -46.10 -31.71 -82.45
CA SER A 150 -47.25 -31.16 -83.15
C SER A 150 -46.85 -30.50 -84.47
N ASP A 151 -45.79 -29.69 -84.47
CA ASP A 151 -45.30 -29.00 -85.67
C ASP A 151 -44.83 -30.00 -86.76
N GLN A 152 -44.14 -31.08 -86.36
CA GLN A 152 -43.70 -32.14 -87.28
C GLN A 152 -44.85 -32.93 -87.92
N GLN A 153 -45.95 -33.13 -87.20
CA GLN A 153 -47.10 -33.90 -87.70
C GLN A 153 -48.10 -33.03 -88.46
N ASN A 154 -48.09 -31.72 -88.25
CA ASN A 154 -49.18 -30.82 -88.62
C ASN A 154 -48.65 -29.46 -89.10
N ASN A 155 -48.17 -29.38 -90.35
CA ASN A 155 -47.98 -28.09 -91.02
C ASN A 155 -49.35 -27.36 -91.10
N LEU A 156 -49.41 -26.04 -90.91
CA LEU A 156 -50.64 -25.23 -91.04
C LEU A 156 -51.48 -25.55 -92.28
N LEU A 157 -50.83 -25.79 -93.43
CA LEU A 157 -51.48 -26.21 -94.66
C LEU A 157 -52.05 -27.63 -94.56
N THR A 158 -51.36 -28.53 -93.86
CA THR A 158 -51.82 -29.88 -93.56
C THR A 158 -52.97 -29.87 -92.56
N ILE A 159 -52.94 -29.03 -91.52
CA ILE A 159 -54.05 -28.84 -90.56
C ILE A 159 -55.29 -28.32 -91.31
N LEU A 160 -55.13 -27.37 -92.22
CA LEU A 160 -56.24 -26.90 -93.07
C LEU A 160 -56.80 -28.01 -93.96
N ALA A 161 -55.92 -28.85 -94.53
CA ALA A 161 -56.29 -29.90 -95.48
C ALA A 161 -56.83 -31.20 -94.85
N THR A 162 -56.55 -31.47 -93.56
CA THR A 162 -56.89 -32.75 -92.88
C THR A 162 -58.05 -32.68 -91.89
N ASN A 163 -58.51 -31.49 -91.50
CA ASN A 163 -59.65 -31.34 -90.60
C ASN A 163 -60.98 -31.28 -91.38
N ASN A 164 -62.00 -32.02 -90.91
CA ASN A 164 -63.29 -32.16 -91.59
C ASN A 164 -64.22 -30.95 -91.38
N SER A 165 -63.85 -30.00 -90.52
CA SER A 165 -64.59 -28.76 -90.27
C SER A 165 -63.68 -27.58 -89.93
N ILE A 166 -64.13 -26.37 -90.27
CA ILE A 166 -63.48 -25.11 -89.87
C ILE A 166 -63.39 -25.01 -88.33
N SER A 167 -64.40 -25.51 -87.61
CA SER A 167 -64.39 -25.52 -86.14
C SER A 167 -63.22 -26.34 -85.58
N GLU A 168 -62.99 -27.54 -86.09
CA GLU A 168 -61.88 -28.42 -85.67
C GLU A 168 -60.50 -27.80 -85.96
N TYR A 169 -60.36 -27.15 -87.11
CA TYR A 169 -59.18 -26.36 -87.45
C TYR A 169 -58.93 -25.21 -86.45
N LEU A 170 -59.97 -24.43 -86.14
CA LEU A 170 -59.88 -23.31 -85.20
C LEU A 170 -59.56 -23.78 -83.77
N TYR A 171 -60.11 -24.91 -83.33
CA TYR A 171 -59.78 -25.49 -82.02
C TYR A 171 -58.30 -25.88 -81.92
N LYS A 172 -57.72 -26.51 -82.96
CA LYS A 172 -56.29 -26.86 -82.99
C LYS A 172 -55.39 -25.61 -82.99
N LEU A 173 -55.74 -24.59 -83.76
CA LEU A 173 -55.02 -23.30 -83.74
C LEU A 173 -55.05 -22.63 -82.37
N GLN A 174 -56.23 -22.59 -81.72
CA GLN A 174 -56.37 -22.03 -80.39
C GLN A 174 -55.55 -22.80 -79.36
N GLY A 175 -55.49 -24.13 -79.47
CA GLY A 175 -54.62 -24.98 -78.65
C GLY A 175 -53.14 -24.64 -78.80
N LEU A 176 -52.65 -24.49 -80.04
CA LEU A 176 -51.27 -24.08 -80.32
C LEU A 176 -50.95 -22.68 -79.77
N GLN A 177 -51.87 -21.73 -79.92
CA GLN A 177 -51.71 -20.38 -79.38
C GLN A 177 -51.66 -20.40 -77.84
N SER A 178 -52.51 -21.21 -77.20
CA SER A 178 -52.48 -21.39 -75.73
C SER A 178 -51.19 -22.05 -75.25
N LEU A 179 -50.69 -23.04 -76.00
CA LEU A 179 -49.41 -23.70 -75.72
C LEU A 179 -48.24 -22.72 -75.83
N GLN A 180 -48.20 -21.93 -76.90
CA GLN A 180 -47.20 -20.88 -77.09
C GLN A 180 -47.25 -19.85 -75.94
N GLY A 181 -48.44 -19.40 -75.55
CA GLY A 181 -48.62 -18.48 -74.42
C GLY A 181 -48.11 -19.07 -73.10
N SER A 182 -48.38 -20.35 -72.85
CA SER A 182 -47.92 -21.06 -71.64
C SER A 182 -46.38 -21.20 -71.61
N ILE A 183 -45.75 -21.45 -72.77
CA ILE A 183 -44.29 -21.49 -72.87
C ILE A 183 -43.67 -20.11 -72.59
N VAL A 184 -44.22 -19.04 -73.18
CA VAL A 184 -43.71 -17.68 -72.93
C VAL A 184 -43.83 -17.32 -71.45
N SER A 185 -45.01 -17.52 -70.85
CA SER A 185 -45.21 -17.29 -69.42
C SER A 185 -44.27 -18.13 -68.55
N GLY A 186 -44.07 -19.40 -68.90
CA GLY A 186 -43.17 -20.28 -68.15
C GLY A 186 -41.69 -19.85 -68.24
N VAL A 187 -41.24 -19.32 -69.37
CA VAL A 187 -39.89 -18.73 -69.50
C VAL A 187 -39.75 -17.47 -68.66
N ASP A 188 -40.77 -16.60 -68.65
CA ASP A 188 -40.78 -15.39 -67.82
C ASP A 188 -40.74 -15.75 -66.33
N ASP A 189 -41.56 -16.71 -65.89
CA ASP A 189 -41.56 -17.20 -64.51
C ASP A 189 -40.19 -17.79 -64.13
N LEU A 190 -39.58 -18.59 -65.01
CA LEU A 190 -38.25 -19.15 -64.78
C LEU A 190 -37.18 -18.06 -64.67
N THR A 191 -37.28 -17.02 -65.49
CA THR A 191 -36.38 -15.87 -65.46
C THR A 191 -36.51 -15.12 -64.14
N ASN A 192 -37.74 -14.88 -63.67
CA ASN A 192 -38.01 -14.25 -62.39
C ASN A 192 -37.47 -15.07 -61.21
N LEU A 193 -37.70 -16.39 -61.21
CA LEU A 193 -37.14 -17.30 -60.21
C LEU A 193 -35.61 -17.28 -60.22
N LYS A 194 -34.98 -17.24 -61.40
CA LYS A 194 -33.53 -17.18 -61.51
C LYS A 194 -32.96 -15.87 -60.96
N THR A 195 -33.62 -14.75 -61.23
CA THR A 195 -33.25 -13.44 -60.67
C THR A 195 -33.37 -13.43 -59.14
N ALA A 196 -34.47 -13.95 -58.60
CA ALA A 196 -34.67 -14.08 -57.15
C ALA A 196 -33.60 -14.97 -56.50
N LEU A 197 -33.26 -16.10 -57.13
CA LEU A 197 -32.22 -17.01 -56.65
C LEU A 197 -30.85 -16.32 -56.57
N VAL A 198 -30.46 -15.56 -57.60
CA VAL A 198 -29.19 -14.81 -57.59
C VAL A 198 -29.18 -13.78 -56.46
N SER A 199 -30.28 -13.04 -56.28
CA SER A 199 -30.40 -12.06 -55.19
C SER A 199 -30.25 -12.69 -53.80
N GLU A 200 -30.86 -13.86 -53.56
CA GLU A 200 -30.75 -14.55 -52.26
C GLU A 200 -29.34 -15.16 -52.06
N GLN A 201 -28.67 -15.57 -53.14
CA GLN A 201 -27.27 -16.02 -53.10
C GLN A 201 -26.32 -14.87 -52.75
N ASP A 202 -26.56 -13.67 -53.29
CA ASP A 202 -25.78 -12.47 -52.98
C ASP A 202 -25.99 -12.05 -51.51
N GLU A 203 -27.23 -12.03 -51.03
CA GLU A 203 -27.55 -11.75 -49.61
C GLU A 203 -26.89 -12.76 -48.66
N LEU A 204 -26.95 -14.06 -48.99
CA LEU A 204 -26.24 -15.10 -48.25
C LEU A 204 -24.73 -14.86 -48.20
N GLY A 205 -24.13 -14.40 -49.30
CA GLY A 205 -22.71 -14.03 -49.35
C GLY A 205 -22.38 -12.86 -48.44
N ASN A 206 -23.20 -11.81 -48.45
CA ASN A 206 -23.04 -10.64 -47.58
C ASN A 206 -23.16 -11.01 -46.10
N ASN A 207 -24.17 -11.80 -45.73
CA ASN A 207 -24.38 -12.24 -44.34
C ASN A 207 -23.21 -13.09 -43.83
N LYS A 208 -22.63 -13.96 -44.67
CA LYS A 208 -21.43 -14.73 -44.31
C LYS A 208 -20.24 -13.82 -44.06
N HIS A 209 -20.03 -12.82 -44.92
CA HIS A 209 -18.94 -11.87 -44.73
C HIS A 209 -19.13 -11.01 -43.48
N GLU A 210 -20.37 -10.62 -43.16
CA GLU A 210 -20.69 -9.90 -41.93
C GLU A 210 -20.36 -10.73 -40.68
N ILE A 211 -20.67 -12.03 -40.66
CA ILE A 211 -20.23 -12.93 -39.58
C ILE A 211 -18.71 -12.94 -39.43
N GLU A 212 -17.96 -13.05 -40.52
CA GLU A 212 -16.49 -13.04 -40.46
C GLU A 212 -15.97 -11.74 -39.80
N GLN A 213 -16.60 -10.59 -40.08
CA GLN A 213 -16.21 -9.33 -39.44
C GLN A 213 -16.57 -9.29 -37.95
N LEU A 214 -17.77 -9.77 -37.59
CA LEU A 214 -18.22 -9.82 -36.19
C LEU A 214 -17.39 -10.79 -35.35
N GLU A 215 -16.96 -11.92 -35.91
CA GLU A 215 -16.07 -12.88 -35.23
C GLU A 215 -14.69 -12.27 -34.93
N ILE A 216 -14.13 -11.50 -35.87
CA ILE A 216 -12.88 -10.75 -35.65
C ILE A 216 -13.05 -9.71 -34.53
N GLU A 217 -14.16 -8.98 -34.52
CA GLU A 217 -14.46 -8.01 -33.47
C GLU A 217 -14.63 -8.69 -32.11
N LEU A 218 -15.32 -9.82 -32.06
CA LEU A 218 -15.52 -10.62 -30.85
C LEU A 218 -14.18 -11.12 -30.27
N GLU A 219 -13.27 -11.60 -31.13
CA GLU A 219 -11.91 -12.01 -30.73
C GLU A 219 -11.11 -10.83 -30.16
N ALA A 220 -11.18 -9.66 -30.80
CA ALA A 220 -10.53 -8.45 -30.30
C ALA A 220 -11.07 -8.03 -28.91
N LYS A 221 -12.39 -8.09 -28.70
CA LYS A 221 -13.02 -7.81 -27.40
C LYS A 221 -12.62 -8.84 -26.34
N GLN A 222 -12.52 -10.12 -26.71
CA GLN A 222 -12.02 -11.17 -25.82
C GLN A 222 -10.58 -10.89 -25.38
N GLY A 223 -9.69 -10.52 -26.32
CA GLY A 223 -8.31 -10.13 -26.01
C GLY A 223 -8.24 -8.94 -25.06
N SER A 224 -9.03 -7.89 -25.31
CA SER A 224 -9.08 -6.71 -24.44
C SER A 224 -9.57 -7.04 -23.03
N LEU A 225 -10.56 -7.92 -22.89
CA LEU A 225 -11.04 -8.38 -21.57
C LEU A 225 -9.95 -9.11 -20.78
N ASP A 226 -9.17 -9.96 -21.45
CA ASP A 226 -8.09 -10.70 -20.82
C ASP A 226 -6.91 -9.77 -20.44
N GLU A 227 -6.61 -8.75 -21.24
CA GLU A 227 -5.66 -7.68 -20.87
C GLU A 227 -6.10 -6.94 -19.60
N GLN A 228 -7.39 -6.56 -19.49
CA GLN A 228 -7.93 -5.91 -18.30
C GLN A 228 -7.83 -6.82 -17.05
N ARG A 229 -8.09 -8.12 -17.20
CA ARG A 229 -7.91 -9.10 -16.12
C ARG A 229 -6.46 -9.15 -15.65
N ILE A 230 -5.50 -9.25 -16.58
CA ILE A 230 -4.07 -9.30 -16.26
C ILE A 230 -3.65 -8.01 -15.53
N ALA A 231 -4.07 -6.85 -16.02
CA ALA A 231 -3.80 -5.56 -15.38
C ALA A 231 -4.36 -5.52 -13.95
N LYS A 232 -5.61 -5.97 -13.75
CA LYS A 232 -6.24 -6.08 -12.43
C LYS A 232 -5.43 -6.98 -11.49
N TYR A 233 -5.04 -8.16 -11.93
CA TYR A 233 -4.26 -9.10 -11.11
C TYR A 233 -2.89 -8.54 -10.73
N ALA A 234 -2.18 -7.90 -11.67
CA ALA A 234 -0.89 -7.27 -11.40
C ALA A 234 -1.00 -6.16 -10.34
N LEU A 235 -2.05 -5.33 -10.44
CA LEU A 235 -2.30 -4.21 -9.54
C LEU A 235 -2.60 -4.66 -8.09
N ILE A 236 -3.38 -5.73 -7.95
CA ILE A 236 -3.69 -6.33 -6.64
C ILE A 236 -2.45 -7.00 -6.03
N SER A 237 -1.71 -7.77 -6.84
CA SER A 237 -0.55 -8.54 -6.39
C SER A 237 0.58 -7.64 -5.86
N ASP A 238 0.91 -6.56 -6.59
CA ASP A 238 2.00 -5.67 -6.18
C ASP A 238 1.70 -4.95 -4.86
N THR A 239 0.44 -4.55 -4.64
CA THR A 239 0.09 -3.71 -3.50
C THR A 239 -0.25 -4.49 -2.23
N GLN A 240 -1.01 -5.59 -2.33
CA GLN A 240 -1.31 -6.43 -1.17
C GLN A 240 -0.08 -7.21 -0.68
N GLY A 241 0.79 -7.65 -1.60
CA GLY A 241 2.03 -8.35 -1.26
C GLY A 241 3.03 -7.47 -0.50
N GLN A 242 3.18 -6.21 -0.91
CA GLN A 242 4.08 -5.25 -0.26
C GLN A 242 3.59 -4.82 1.13
N GLU A 243 2.29 -4.57 1.31
CA GLU A 243 1.74 -4.22 2.64
C GLU A 243 1.97 -5.36 3.64
N SER A 244 1.64 -6.60 3.26
CA SER A 244 1.80 -7.77 4.12
C SER A 244 3.25 -7.95 4.60
N LYS A 245 4.22 -7.78 3.69
CA LYS A 245 5.65 -7.84 4.03
C LYS A 245 6.07 -6.76 5.03
N TYR A 246 5.56 -5.52 4.89
CA TYR A 246 5.87 -4.46 5.85
C TYR A 246 5.22 -4.68 7.22
N GLN A 247 4.02 -5.28 7.26
CA GLN A 247 3.36 -5.65 8.51
C GLN A 247 4.16 -6.73 9.26
N GLU A 248 4.67 -7.74 8.56
CA GLU A 248 5.52 -8.78 9.14
C GLU A 248 6.83 -8.19 9.73
N LEU A 249 7.51 -7.33 8.96
CA LEU A 249 8.71 -6.63 9.42
C LEU A 249 8.44 -5.73 10.64
N LEU A 250 7.31 -5.02 10.64
CA LEU A 250 6.90 -4.17 11.76
C LEU A 250 6.65 -4.99 13.03
N GLN A 251 6.02 -6.17 12.90
CA GLN A 251 5.78 -7.06 14.04
C GLN A 251 7.10 -7.57 14.62
N GLY A 252 8.02 -8.04 13.77
CA GLY A 252 9.34 -8.49 14.23
C GLY A 252 10.15 -7.39 14.95
N LEU A 253 10.08 -6.15 14.47
CA LEU A 253 10.75 -5.02 15.13
C LEU A 253 10.13 -4.68 16.50
N ARG A 254 8.81 -4.81 16.66
CA ARG A 254 8.13 -4.61 17.95
C ARG A 254 8.52 -5.69 18.95
N ASP A 255 8.60 -6.94 18.50
CA ASP A 255 9.00 -8.05 19.36
C ASP A 255 10.45 -7.86 19.84
N GLN A 256 11.36 -7.44 18.95
CA GLN A 256 12.73 -7.07 19.32
C GLN A 256 12.79 -5.89 20.30
N GLN A 257 11.99 -4.86 20.09
CA GLN A 257 11.93 -3.70 21.00
C GLN A 257 11.44 -4.12 22.40
N ASN A 258 10.40 -4.95 22.48
CA ASN A 258 9.87 -5.46 23.75
C ASN A 258 10.90 -6.31 24.51
N GLN A 259 11.68 -7.13 23.79
CA GLN A 259 12.76 -7.89 24.40
C GLN A 259 13.85 -6.98 24.96
N ILE A 260 14.31 -6.00 24.19
CA ILE A 260 15.35 -5.04 24.66
C ILE A 260 14.85 -4.25 25.87
N ASN A 261 13.60 -3.80 25.87
CA ASN A 261 13.02 -3.10 27.01
C ASN A 261 12.97 -3.98 28.26
N SER A 262 12.60 -5.26 28.11
CA SER A 262 12.59 -6.22 29.21
C SER A 262 14.00 -6.45 29.77
N ASP A 263 15.01 -6.54 28.89
CA ASP A 263 16.42 -6.65 29.30
C ASP A 263 16.91 -5.40 30.05
N ILE A 264 16.51 -4.19 29.61
CA ILE A 264 16.85 -2.93 30.29
C ILE A 264 16.28 -2.93 31.70
N VAL A 265 14.99 -3.25 31.86
CA VAL A 265 14.34 -3.31 33.18
C VAL A 265 15.03 -4.32 34.11
N ALA A 266 15.41 -5.50 33.59
CA ALA A 266 16.13 -6.51 34.37
C ALA A 266 17.53 -6.02 34.80
N LEU A 267 18.26 -5.34 33.92
CA LEU A 267 19.57 -4.75 34.21
C LEU A 267 19.46 -3.61 35.24
N GLU A 268 18.45 -2.74 35.11
CA GLU A 268 18.18 -1.65 36.05
C GLU A 268 17.83 -2.17 37.44
N GLN A 269 16.98 -3.22 37.51
CA GLN A 269 16.64 -3.88 38.78
C GLN A 269 17.88 -4.49 39.45
N THR A 270 18.72 -5.18 38.68
CA THR A 270 19.97 -5.77 39.18
C THR A 270 20.92 -4.68 39.70
N ALA A 271 21.10 -3.60 38.95
CA ALA A 271 21.93 -2.47 39.34
C ALA A 271 21.41 -1.80 40.63
N ARG A 272 20.09 -1.64 40.77
CA ARG A 272 19.44 -1.08 41.97
C ARG A 272 19.63 -1.98 43.19
N GLU A 273 19.49 -3.30 43.05
CA GLU A 273 19.73 -4.24 44.15
C GLU A 273 21.20 -4.28 44.60
N GLN A 274 22.13 -4.10 43.67
CA GLN A 274 23.55 -3.96 44.00
C GLN A 274 23.84 -2.64 44.71
N LEU A 275 23.26 -1.52 44.27
CA LEU A 275 23.38 -0.21 44.93
C LEU A 275 22.81 -0.23 46.35
N ASN A 276 21.63 -0.82 46.55
CA ASN A 276 21.01 -0.92 47.87
C ASN A 276 21.84 -1.77 48.87
N ARG A 277 22.61 -2.75 48.38
CA ARG A 277 23.56 -3.52 49.21
C ARG A 277 24.78 -2.71 49.65
N GLN A 278 25.12 -1.62 48.94
CA GLN A 278 26.25 -0.74 49.27
C GLN A 278 25.92 0.28 50.37
N LEU A 279 24.64 0.63 50.55
CA LEU A 279 24.20 1.59 51.56
C LEU A 279 24.08 0.89 52.94
N LYS A 280 25.04 1.15 53.84
CA LYS A 280 24.96 0.69 55.25
C LYS A 280 23.82 1.42 55.97
N PRO A 281 22.91 0.73 56.67
CA PRO A 281 21.91 1.40 57.50
C PRO A 281 22.60 1.97 58.74
N GLY A 282 22.54 3.29 58.94
CA GLY A 282 22.74 3.86 60.28
C GLY A 282 23.59 5.13 60.48
N GLU A 283 23.98 5.91 59.46
CA GLU A 283 24.75 7.15 59.72
C GLU A 283 24.00 8.47 59.42
N HIS A 284 22.89 8.41 58.69
CA HIS A 284 22.00 9.56 58.48
C HIS A 284 20.54 9.08 58.49
N ASP A 285 19.68 9.79 59.23
CA ASP A 285 18.23 9.55 59.26
C ASP A 285 17.69 9.81 57.84
N LEU A 286 17.45 8.74 57.06
CA LEU A 286 17.19 8.75 55.61
C LEU A 286 15.79 9.27 55.24
N GLY A 287 15.28 10.21 56.03
CA GLY A 287 13.93 10.73 55.89
C GLY A 287 12.93 9.99 56.76
N SER A 288 11.88 10.70 57.18
CA SER A 288 10.86 10.16 58.09
C SER A 288 9.82 9.28 57.38
N GLY A 289 9.91 9.17 56.04
CA GLY A 289 8.86 8.59 55.20
C GLY A 289 7.67 9.52 54.97
N VAL A 290 7.67 10.71 55.58
CA VAL A 290 6.62 11.74 55.42
C VAL A 290 7.09 12.80 54.43
N MET A 291 6.46 12.82 53.25
CA MET A 291 6.79 13.76 52.19
C MET A 291 6.13 15.13 52.39
N ILE A 292 6.93 16.20 52.36
CA ILE A 292 6.44 17.56 52.25
C ILE A 292 6.24 17.95 50.78
N TRP A 293 5.55 19.07 50.58
CA TRP A 293 5.49 19.71 49.28
C TRP A 293 6.84 20.36 48.95
N PRO A 294 7.38 20.13 47.75
CA PRO A 294 8.73 20.60 47.41
C PRO A 294 8.79 22.10 47.14
N ILE A 295 7.64 22.75 46.92
CA ILE A 295 7.49 24.20 46.76
C ILE A 295 6.25 24.71 47.50
N PRO A 296 6.18 26.00 47.90
CA PRO A 296 5.01 26.56 48.58
C PRO A 296 3.74 26.62 47.73
N ALA A 297 3.89 26.78 46.40
CA ALA A 297 2.76 26.85 45.47
C ALA A 297 1.97 25.53 45.44
N ARG A 298 0.64 25.64 45.34
CA ARG A 298 -0.29 24.48 45.34
C ARG A 298 -1.10 24.37 44.05
N THR A 299 -0.69 25.08 43.01
CA THR A 299 -1.37 25.06 41.71
C THR A 299 -0.82 23.92 40.87
N ILE A 300 -1.62 22.86 40.71
CA ILE A 300 -1.30 21.74 39.84
C ILE A 300 -1.79 22.06 38.42
N THR A 301 -0.91 21.95 37.42
CA THR A 301 -1.24 22.16 36.01
C THR A 301 -1.36 20.85 35.22
N ALA A 302 -0.80 19.76 35.73
CA ALA A 302 -1.01 18.42 35.19
C ALA A 302 -0.99 17.40 36.34
N TYR A 303 -1.93 16.46 36.34
CA TYR A 303 -1.96 15.35 37.29
C TYR A 303 -1.20 14.13 36.77
N PHE A 304 -0.90 13.20 37.67
CA PHE A 304 -0.31 11.91 37.32
C PHE A 304 -1.26 11.14 36.39
N HIS A 305 -0.77 10.72 35.23
CA HIS A 305 -1.58 10.08 34.17
C HIS A 305 -2.77 10.93 33.67
N ASP A 306 -2.65 12.26 33.67
CA ASP A 306 -3.74 13.17 33.25
C ASP A 306 -4.24 12.85 31.82
N PRO A 307 -5.52 12.44 31.66
CA PRO A 307 -6.11 12.16 30.36
C PRO A 307 -6.14 13.38 29.43
N ASN A 308 -6.16 14.59 30.00
CA ASN A 308 -6.24 15.85 29.27
C ASN A 308 -4.86 16.50 29.05
N TYR A 309 -3.77 15.80 29.35
CA TYR A 309 -2.42 16.32 29.13
C TYR A 309 -2.21 16.67 27.64
N PRO A 310 -1.71 17.87 27.30
CA PRO A 310 -1.62 18.33 25.91
C PRO A 310 -0.86 17.40 24.95
N TYR A 311 0.07 16.59 25.48
CA TYR A 311 0.87 15.64 24.71
C TYR A 311 0.49 14.17 24.98
N ARG A 312 -0.69 13.90 25.56
CA ARG A 312 -1.15 12.55 25.96
C ARG A 312 -1.11 11.52 24.83
N ASN A 313 -1.34 11.98 23.60
CA ASN A 313 -1.33 11.13 22.39
C ASN A 313 0.08 10.86 21.85
N ILE A 314 1.12 11.45 22.45
CA ILE A 314 2.54 11.26 22.11
C ILE A 314 3.21 10.41 23.19
N PHE A 315 2.97 10.71 24.46
CA PHE A 315 3.44 9.92 25.61
C PHE A 315 2.56 10.15 26.84
N GLU A 316 2.66 9.25 27.81
CA GLU A 316 1.96 9.37 29.09
C GLU A 316 2.76 10.20 30.08
N HIS A 317 2.14 11.17 30.75
CA HIS A 317 2.80 12.01 31.75
C HIS A 317 2.88 11.30 33.12
N PRO A 318 4.05 10.80 33.56
CA PRO A 318 4.17 10.01 34.77
C PRO A 318 4.60 10.89 35.95
N ALA A 319 4.04 12.10 36.07
CA ALA A 319 4.35 13.04 37.13
C ALA A 319 3.19 14.02 37.39
N ILE A 320 3.32 14.82 38.45
CA ILE A 320 2.50 16.02 38.66
C ILE A 320 3.30 17.27 38.28
N ASP A 321 2.66 18.21 37.59
CA ASP A 321 3.26 19.51 37.30
C ASP A 321 2.71 20.56 38.27
N ILE A 322 3.61 21.22 39.01
CA ILE A 322 3.25 22.27 39.98
C ILE A 322 3.77 23.62 39.45
N ALA A 323 2.87 24.55 39.17
CA ALA A 323 3.21 25.84 38.59
C ALA A 323 3.86 26.78 39.62
N THR A 324 5.03 27.33 39.29
CA THR A 324 5.72 28.34 40.08
C THR A 324 6.63 29.20 39.20
N PRO A 325 6.94 30.46 39.57
CA PRO A 325 7.89 31.28 38.83
C PRO A 325 9.29 30.63 38.76
N GLN A 326 9.98 30.80 37.63
CA GLN A 326 11.35 30.32 37.45
C GLN A 326 12.29 30.89 38.53
N GLY A 327 13.19 30.06 39.05
CA GLY A 327 14.11 30.42 40.13
C GLY A 327 13.55 30.24 41.54
N THR A 328 12.30 29.78 41.70
CA THR A 328 11.76 29.36 43.00
C THR A 328 12.61 28.21 43.57
N PRO A 329 13.12 28.31 44.81
CA PRO A 329 13.86 27.21 45.43
C PRO A 329 12.98 25.96 45.61
N VAL A 330 13.49 24.82 45.16
CA VAL A 330 12.84 23.50 45.31
C VAL A 330 13.50 22.78 46.49
N ARG A 331 12.69 22.32 47.43
CA ARG A 331 13.13 21.54 48.60
C ARG A 331 12.96 20.05 48.36
N ALA A 332 13.77 19.26 49.05
CA ALA A 332 13.61 17.83 49.09
C ALA A 332 12.29 17.49 49.80
N ALA A 333 11.44 16.68 49.16
CA ALA A 333 10.19 16.22 49.73
C ALA A 333 10.42 15.38 50.99
N ASP A 334 11.54 14.66 51.08
CA ASP A 334 12.05 14.03 52.29
C ASP A 334 13.58 14.03 52.24
N SER A 335 14.26 13.79 53.36
CA SER A 335 15.73 13.69 53.38
C SER A 335 16.19 12.50 52.54
N GLY A 336 17.36 12.58 51.91
CA GLY A 336 17.85 11.52 51.02
C GLY A 336 19.15 11.83 50.30
N TYR A 337 19.63 10.88 49.49
CA TYR A 337 20.84 11.04 48.69
C TYR A 337 20.51 11.40 47.25
N VAL A 338 21.29 12.33 46.68
CA VAL A 338 21.22 12.65 45.26
C VAL A 338 21.77 11.48 44.44
N ALA A 339 20.89 10.72 43.79
CA ALA A 339 21.29 9.61 42.91
C ALA A 339 21.67 10.09 41.51
N THR A 340 21.03 11.14 41.02
CA THR A 340 21.32 11.71 39.70
C THR A 340 21.04 13.20 39.69
N ALA A 341 21.94 13.99 39.12
CA ALA A 341 21.76 15.42 38.90
C ALA A 341 22.10 15.76 37.44
N LYS A 342 21.08 15.91 36.61
CA LYS A 342 21.25 16.17 35.18
C LYS A 342 20.87 17.62 34.83
N ASN A 343 21.86 18.40 34.40
CA ASN A 343 21.64 19.70 33.80
C ASN A 343 21.47 19.55 32.27
N GLY A 344 20.26 19.78 31.78
CA GLY A 344 19.91 19.71 30.36
C GLY A 344 20.10 21.01 29.60
N GLY A 345 20.58 22.09 30.22
CA GLY A 345 20.68 23.42 29.61
C GLY A 345 19.29 23.96 29.25
N TYR A 346 19.06 24.20 27.95
CA TYR A 346 17.73 24.58 27.42
C TYR A 346 16.76 23.39 27.31
N GLY A 347 17.22 22.16 27.57
CA GLY A 347 16.42 20.94 27.60
C GLY A 347 15.93 20.55 29.00
N TYR A 348 15.49 19.31 29.16
CA TYR A 348 14.96 18.80 30.43
C TYR A 348 16.07 18.54 31.45
N SER A 349 16.11 19.35 32.50
CA SER A 349 16.96 19.19 33.68
C SER A 349 16.18 18.53 34.81
N TYR A 350 16.82 17.61 35.53
CA TYR A 350 16.19 16.95 36.67
C TYR A 350 17.19 16.51 37.74
N ILE A 351 16.70 16.35 38.96
CA ILE A 351 17.43 15.71 40.07
C ILE A 351 16.59 14.56 40.63
N VAL A 352 17.25 13.44 40.93
CA VAL A 352 16.64 12.26 41.55
C VAL A 352 17.20 12.11 42.95
N LEU A 353 16.31 12.06 43.94
CA LEU A 353 16.66 11.73 45.31
C LEU A 353 16.18 10.31 45.63
N VAL A 354 17.05 9.53 46.27
CA VAL A 354 16.70 8.24 46.86
C VAL A 354 16.52 8.44 48.36
N HIS A 355 15.37 8.03 48.86
CA HIS A 355 14.99 8.10 50.28
C HIS A 355 15.05 6.72 50.92
N ASP A 356 14.81 6.64 52.23
CA ASP A 356 14.54 5.37 52.87
C ASP A 356 13.23 4.72 52.34
N ASN A 357 13.02 3.44 52.65
CA ASN A 357 11.81 2.68 52.31
C ASN A 357 11.60 2.40 50.81
N GLY A 358 12.65 2.52 49.99
CA GLY A 358 12.62 2.17 48.57
C GLY A 358 11.90 3.19 47.68
N ILE A 359 11.66 4.40 48.18
CA ILE A 359 11.02 5.47 47.44
C ILE A 359 12.08 6.41 46.86
N SER A 360 11.86 6.84 45.61
CA SER A 360 12.66 7.89 44.97
C SER A 360 11.77 9.04 44.54
N THR A 361 12.23 10.26 44.71
CA THR A 361 11.57 11.45 44.16
C THR A 361 12.36 12.01 42.99
N VAL A 362 11.65 12.46 41.96
CA VAL A 362 12.24 13.10 40.78
C VAL A 362 11.70 14.52 40.70
N TYR A 363 12.58 15.49 40.59
CA TYR A 363 12.21 16.89 40.40
C TYR A 363 12.67 17.29 39.01
N GLY A 364 11.71 17.53 38.11
CA GLY A 364 11.94 17.90 36.72
C GLY A 364 11.85 19.40 36.48
N HIS A 365 12.19 19.84 35.26
CA HIS A 365 12.08 21.23 34.81
C HIS A 365 12.84 22.26 35.67
N ILE A 366 13.94 21.85 36.30
CA ILE A 366 14.72 22.72 37.19
C ILE A 366 15.65 23.62 36.37
N SER A 367 15.66 24.93 36.67
CA SER A 367 16.53 25.90 35.96
C SER A 367 18.01 25.83 36.36
N SER A 368 18.32 25.35 37.57
CA SER A 368 19.68 25.19 38.09
C SER A 368 19.71 24.17 39.23
N ILE A 369 20.79 23.40 39.33
CA ILE A 369 20.97 22.37 40.36
C ILE A 369 22.12 22.78 41.27
N SER A 370 21.87 22.90 42.58
CA SER A 370 22.85 23.27 43.60
C SER A 370 23.43 22.08 44.37
N ALA A 371 22.84 20.89 44.24
CA ALA A 371 23.29 19.68 44.92
C ALA A 371 24.05 18.74 43.96
N LEU A 372 25.12 18.12 44.46
CA LEU A 372 25.95 17.18 43.68
C LEU A 372 25.50 15.74 43.90
N GLU A 373 25.70 14.88 42.90
CA GLU A 373 25.48 13.43 43.04
C GLU A 373 26.26 12.86 44.23
N GLY A 374 25.65 11.94 44.95
CA GLY A 374 26.17 11.36 46.19
C GLY A 374 26.04 12.26 47.43
N THR A 375 25.57 13.50 47.29
CA THR A 375 25.37 14.41 48.44
C THR A 375 24.09 14.05 49.19
N PHE A 376 24.15 14.03 50.51
CA PHE A 376 22.96 13.94 51.36
C PHE A 376 22.29 15.31 51.47
N VAL A 377 20.99 15.36 51.20
CA VAL A 377 20.17 16.56 51.32
C VAL A 377 19.06 16.34 52.34
N THR A 378 18.71 17.40 53.06
CA THR A 378 17.67 17.38 54.10
C THR A 378 16.41 18.09 53.65
N GLN A 379 15.28 17.70 54.25
CA GLN A 379 13.95 18.25 54.03
C GLN A 379 13.84 19.75 54.37
#